data_AF-A0A6A3BZ19-F1
#
_entry.id   AF-A0A6A3BZ19-F1
#
_cell.length_a   1.000
_cell.length_b   1.000
_cell.length_c   1.000
_cell.angle_alpha   90.00
_cell.angle_beta   90.00
_cell.angle_gamma   90.00
#
_symmetry.space_group_name_H-M   'P 1'
#
loop_
_entity.id
_entity.type
_entity.pdbx_description
1 polymer ?
#
loop_
_entity_poly.entity_id
_entity_poly.type
_entity_poly.pdbx_seq_one_letter_code
_entity_poly.pdbx_strand_id
1 'polypeptide(L)'
;MQIWLLLIRIVGVQRLLSQAISRPCFYGQSFLKLLVTVYIRYSVCAAGRIVIKCLQKLRALSEGRLIRKYAAHSSLVASRVDLPPFNHPVPIPIKRDDGNQRLKVGYVSSDFGNHPLSHLMGSVFGMHNRENVFCYALSQNDGTGWRQHIRSETEHFIDVSAMTSDVIAKMINNDGIQILINLNGYTKGVRNEIFAMQPAPIQVSYMGFPGTTGADYIDYLVTDEFVSPLRYAHIYSEKLVHLPHCYFVNDYKQKNRDVLDPNCQHKRSDYGLPEDKFIFACFNQLYKMDPEIFNTWCNILKRVPNSALWLLRFPAAGEMRLRAYAVAQGVRPEQIIFTDVAMKHEHIRRSALADLCLDTPLCNSHSTGTDVLWAGLPMVTLPLEKMAARVAGSLCLATGLGEEMIVNR
;
A
#
# COMPACT_ATOMS: atom_id res chain seq x y z
N MET A 1 37.73 21.96 -18.89
CA MET A 1 38.46 22.22 -17.62
C MET A 1 37.55 22.45 -16.41
N GLN A 2 36.41 23.15 -16.54
CA GLN A 2 35.48 23.42 -15.41
C GLN A 2 34.74 22.18 -14.85
N ILE A 3 34.42 21.17 -15.68
CA ILE A 3 33.72 19.95 -15.23
C ILE A 3 34.62 19.08 -14.33
N TRP A 4 35.91 19.00 -14.62
CA TRP A 4 36.89 18.25 -13.81
C TRP A 4 37.14 18.92 -12.46
N LEU A 5 37.21 20.25 -12.41
CA LEU A 5 37.29 21.01 -11.15
C LEU A 5 36.01 20.87 -10.31
N LEU A 6 34.85 20.73 -10.95
CA LEU A 6 33.57 20.47 -10.27
C LEU A 6 33.51 19.05 -9.69
N LEU A 7 33.97 18.05 -10.43
CA LEU A 7 34.07 16.66 -9.97
C LEU A 7 35.05 16.51 -8.80
N ILE A 8 36.21 17.18 -8.84
CA ILE A 8 37.17 17.19 -7.74
C ILE A 8 36.56 17.83 -6.47
N ARG A 9 35.78 18.90 -6.62
CA ARG A 9 35.06 19.53 -5.50
C ARG A 9 33.95 18.65 -4.93
N ILE A 10 33.19 17.95 -5.78
CA ILE A 10 32.11 17.04 -5.34
C ILE A 10 32.69 15.81 -4.61
N VAL A 11 33.76 15.22 -5.12
CA VAL A 11 34.45 14.10 -4.47
C VAL A 11 35.10 14.53 -3.14
N GLY A 12 35.66 15.74 -3.09
CA GLY A 12 36.18 16.34 -1.85
C GLY A 12 35.11 16.52 -0.77
N VAL A 13 33.92 16.99 -1.15
CA VAL A 13 32.76 17.15 -0.25
C VAL A 13 32.21 15.80 0.21
N GLN A 14 32.19 14.77 -0.65
CA GLN A 14 31.81 13.41 -0.26
C GLN A 14 32.78 12.78 0.74
N ARG A 15 34.10 12.98 0.57
CA ARG A 15 35.12 12.50 1.55
C ARG A 15 34.95 13.17 2.91
N LEU A 16 34.69 14.48 2.93
CA LEU A 16 34.42 15.25 4.16
C LEU A 16 33.13 14.81 4.85
N LEU A 17 32.04 14.57 4.10
CA LEU A 17 30.78 14.03 4.64
C LEU A 17 30.96 12.62 5.21
N SER A 18 31.70 11.76 4.51
CA SER A 18 31.99 10.40 4.99
C SER A 18 32.83 10.40 6.27
N GLN A 19 33.83 11.28 6.37
CA GLN A 19 34.65 11.42 7.57
C GLN A 19 33.84 12.02 8.75
N ALA A 20 33.01 13.04 8.49
CA ALA A 20 32.19 13.68 9.52
C ALA A 20 31.09 12.75 10.07
N ILE A 21 30.53 11.85 9.26
CA ILE A 21 29.56 10.83 9.70
C ILE A 21 30.25 9.75 10.55
N SER A 22 31.50 9.40 10.25
CA SER A 22 32.26 8.39 10.98
C SER A 22 32.83 8.84 12.33
N ARG A 23 32.88 10.16 12.61
CA ARG A 23 33.41 10.74 13.86
C ARG A 23 32.53 11.90 14.37
N PRO A 24 31.32 11.60 14.88
CA PRO A 24 30.34 12.62 15.25
C PRO A 24 30.76 13.52 16.43
N CYS A 25 31.74 13.12 17.25
CA CYS A 25 32.22 13.92 18.38
C CYS A 25 33.08 15.13 17.98
N PHE A 26 33.59 15.20 16.74
CA PHE A 26 34.49 16.27 16.29
C PHE A 26 33.80 17.42 15.52
N TYR A 27 32.66 17.16 14.90
CA TYR A 27 31.94 18.14 14.09
C TYR A 27 30.53 18.34 14.64
N GLY A 28 30.30 19.48 15.30
CA GLY A 28 29.00 19.81 15.88
C GLY A 28 27.85 19.77 14.86
N GLN A 29 26.63 19.47 15.33
CA GLN A 29 25.44 19.27 14.48
C GLN A 29 25.16 20.41 13.48
N SER A 30 25.54 21.65 13.82
CA SER A 30 25.38 22.81 12.95
C SER A 30 26.27 22.76 11.70
N PHE A 31 27.46 22.17 11.80
CA PHE A 31 28.40 22.03 10.69
C PHE A 31 27.95 20.94 9.70
N LEU A 32 27.39 19.83 10.22
CA LEU A 32 26.81 18.77 9.40
C LEU A 32 25.59 19.27 8.59
N LYS A 33 24.73 20.10 9.21
CA LYS A 33 23.59 20.73 8.54
C LYS A 33 24.02 21.66 7.41
N LEU A 34 25.09 22.44 7.60
CA LEU A 34 25.61 23.35 6.57
C LEU A 34 26.18 22.57 5.38
N LEU A 35 26.95 21.50 5.62
CA LEU A 35 27.52 20.65 4.56
C LEU A 35 26.43 19.94 3.74
N VAL A 36 25.41 19.40 4.40
CA VAL A 36 24.26 18.78 3.71
C VAL A 36 23.48 19.82 2.90
N THR A 37 23.28 21.02 3.45
CA THR A 37 22.58 22.11 2.75
C THR A 37 23.34 22.60 1.52
N VAL A 38 24.67 22.71 1.61
CA VAL A 38 25.55 23.09 0.49
C VAL A 38 25.58 21.98 -0.58
N TYR A 39 25.65 20.70 -0.18
CA TYR A 39 25.59 19.57 -1.12
C TYR A 39 24.25 19.50 -1.87
N ILE A 40 23.14 19.73 -1.17
CA ILE A 40 21.80 19.78 -1.77
C ILE A 40 21.68 20.98 -2.71
N ARG A 41 22.11 22.19 -2.31
CA ARG A 41 22.03 23.38 -3.17
C ARG A 41 22.87 23.26 -4.45
N TYR A 42 24.07 22.69 -4.37
CA TYR A 42 24.93 22.54 -5.56
C TYR A 42 24.48 21.41 -6.50
N SER A 43 23.83 20.36 -5.98
CA SER A 43 23.33 19.25 -6.81
C SER A 43 22.07 19.60 -7.61
N VAL A 44 21.35 20.67 -7.23
CA VAL A 44 20.08 21.08 -7.87
C VAL A 44 20.31 21.93 -9.14
N CYS A 45 21.48 22.55 -9.32
CA CYS A 45 21.73 23.45 -10.47
C CYS A 45 22.41 22.82 -11.70
N ALA A 46 22.87 21.57 -11.66
CA ALA A 46 23.45 20.93 -12.84
C ALA A 46 23.17 19.42 -12.85
N ALA A 47 22.53 18.92 -13.92
CA ALA A 47 22.17 17.53 -14.21
C ALA A 47 20.86 16.98 -13.58
N GLY A 48 19.75 17.71 -13.77
CA GLY A 48 18.43 17.37 -13.23
C GLY A 48 17.80 16.02 -13.63
N ARG A 49 18.20 15.34 -14.72
CA ARG A 49 17.62 14.02 -15.09
C ARG A 49 18.43 12.82 -14.62
N ILE A 50 19.76 12.93 -14.60
CA ILE A 50 20.65 11.83 -14.17
C ILE A 50 20.73 11.79 -12.63
N VAL A 51 20.74 12.95 -11.96
CA VAL A 51 20.78 13.03 -10.50
C VAL A 51 19.46 12.57 -9.88
N ILE A 52 18.30 12.83 -10.49
CA ILE A 52 17.00 12.32 -9.99
C ILE A 52 16.92 10.80 -10.13
N LYS A 53 17.31 10.22 -11.27
CA LYS A 53 17.37 8.76 -11.43
C LYS A 53 18.36 8.12 -10.45
N CYS A 54 19.53 8.73 -10.24
CA CYS A 54 20.48 8.28 -9.22
C CYS A 54 19.94 8.43 -7.79
N LEU A 55 19.21 9.50 -7.46
CA LEU A 55 18.59 9.70 -6.15
C LEU A 55 17.40 8.75 -5.91
N GLN A 56 16.60 8.44 -6.94
CA GLN A 56 15.55 7.43 -6.88
C GLN A 56 16.17 6.03 -6.70
N LYS A 57 17.26 5.71 -7.40
CA LYS A 57 17.99 4.46 -7.23
C LYS A 57 18.69 4.37 -5.85
N LEU A 58 19.25 5.48 -5.34
CA LEU A 58 19.79 5.59 -3.99
C LEU A 58 18.71 5.51 -2.90
N ARG A 59 17.51 6.07 -3.17
CA ARG A 59 16.33 5.92 -2.30
C ARG A 59 15.81 4.49 -2.30
N ALA A 60 15.70 3.83 -3.46
CA ALA A 60 15.34 2.41 -3.56
C ALA A 60 16.37 1.51 -2.87
N LEU A 61 17.67 1.78 -3.03
CA LEU A 61 18.75 1.13 -2.29
C LEU A 61 18.71 1.44 -0.78
N SER A 62 18.13 2.56 -0.37
CA SER A 62 17.91 2.90 1.05
C SER A 62 16.65 2.22 1.60
N GLU A 63 15.59 2.08 0.80
CA GLU A 63 14.33 1.41 1.15
C GLU A 63 14.54 -0.09 1.31
N GLY A 64 15.21 -0.76 0.37
CA GLY A 64 15.55 -2.19 0.52
C GLY A 64 16.47 -2.46 1.72
N ARG A 65 17.37 -1.52 2.05
CA ARG A 65 18.17 -1.59 3.29
C ARG A 65 17.35 -1.36 4.55
N LEU A 66 16.37 -0.46 4.49
CA LEU A 66 15.48 -0.17 5.62
C LEU A 66 14.56 -1.36 5.90
N ILE A 67 13.94 -1.93 4.88
CA ILE A 67 13.08 -3.11 4.96
C ILE A 67 13.84 -4.29 5.59
N ARG A 68 15.06 -4.60 5.12
CA ARG A 68 15.90 -5.65 5.72
C ARG A 68 16.27 -5.37 7.18
N LYS A 69 16.43 -4.10 7.58
CA LYS A 69 16.65 -3.75 9.00
C LYS A 69 15.42 -4.03 9.86
N TYR A 70 14.21 -3.79 9.35
CA TYR A 70 12.99 -4.16 10.07
C TYR A 70 12.87 -5.68 10.22
N ALA A 71 13.13 -6.45 9.15
CA ALA A 71 13.16 -7.91 9.22
C ALA A 71 14.20 -8.45 10.21
N ALA A 72 15.42 -7.91 10.17
CA ALA A 72 16.49 -8.27 11.11
C ALA A 72 16.13 -7.91 12.56
N HIS A 73 15.43 -6.79 12.77
CA HIS A 73 14.93 -6.41 14.08
C HIS A 73 13.91 -7.42 14.62
N SER A 74 12.94 -7.84 13.81
CA SER A 74 11.97 -8.87 14.21
C SER A 74 12.64 -10.20 14.54
N SER A 75 13.68 -10.58 13.79
CA SER A 75 14.49 -11.78 14.08
C SER A 75 15.25 -11.67 15.40
N LEU A 76 15.82 -10.49 15.70
CA LEU A 76 16.50 -10.23 16.97
C LEU A 76 15.52 -10.23 18.16
N VAL A 77 14.29 -9.78 17.97
CA VAL A 77 13.25 -9.85 19.01
C VAL A 77 12.86 -11.31 19.24
N ALA A 78 12.62 -12.07 18.17
CA ALA A 78 12.32 -13.50 18.24
C ALA A 78 13.43 -14.30 18.94
N SER A 79 14.70 -14.02 18.65
CA SER A 79 15.84 -14.74 19.24
C SER A 79 16.04 -14.50 20.74
N ARG A 80 15.32 -13.54 21.35
CA ARG A 80 15.35 -13.29 22.79
C ARG A 80 14.31 -14.10 23.55
N VAL A 81 13.40 -14.75 22.84
CA VAL A 81 12.41 -15.63 23.42
C VAL A 81 13.02 -17.03 23.47
N ASP A 82 13.05 -17.62 24.67
CA ASP A 82 13.52 -18.99 24.86
C ASP A 82 12.41 -19.98 24.49
N LEU A 83 12.30 -20.29 23.20
CA LEU A 83 11.37 -21.28 22.65
C LEU A 83 12.12 -22.49 22.11
N PRO A 84 11.65 -23.73 22.39
CA PRO A 84 12.13 -24.88 21.65
C PRO A 84 11.75 -24.73 20.17
N PRO A 85 12.50 -25.36 19.24
CA PRO A 85 12.10 -25.42 17.84
C PRO A 85 10.67 -25.95 17.70
N PHE A 86 9.88 -25.31 16.85
CA PHE A 86 8.51 -25.73 16.61
C PHE A 86 8.46 -27.04 15.82
N ASN A 87 7.56 -27.93 16.23
CA ASN A 87 7.26 -29.13 15.45
C ASN A 87 6.26 -28.74 14.38
N HIS A 88 6.68 -28.76 13.12
CA HIS A 88 5.79 -28.49 12.02
C HIS A 88 4.96 -29.72 11.65
N PRO A 89 3.69 -29.54 11.24
CA PRO A 89 2.90 -30.63 10.69
C PRO A 89 3.61 -31.21 9.45
N VAL A 90 3.51 -32.53 9.28
CA VAL A 90 4.07 -33.23 8.11
C VAL A 90 3.45 -32.63 6.84
N PRO A 91 4.23 -32.36 5.78
CA PRO A 91 3.68 -31.92 4.51
C PRO A 91 2.63 -32.91 4.03
N ILE A 92 1.40 -32.44 3.82
CA ILE A 92 0.29 -33.30 3.39
C ILE A 92 0.27 -33.36 1.86
N PRO A 93 0.22 -34.58 1.30
CA PRO A 93 -0.36 -34.89 0.02
C PRO A 93 -1.44 -33.94 -0.46
N ILE A 94 -1.28 -33.04 -1.45
CA ILE A 94 -2.49 -32.45 -2.06
C ILE A 94 -3.15 -33.54 -2.94
N LYS A 95 -3.71 -34.57 -2.31
CA LYS A 95 -4.57 -35.56 -2.95
C LYS A 95 -5.94 -34.90 -3.13
N ARG A 96 -6.37 -34.76 -4.38
CA ARG A 96 -7.61 -34.05 -4.76
C ARG A 96 -8.89 -34.79 -4.37
N ASP A 97 -8.76 -36.10 -4.19
CA ASP A 97 -9.75 -37.05 -3.72
C ASP A 97 -8.94 -37.96 -2.75
N ASP A 98 -9.30 -38.41 -1.55
CA ASP A 98 -10.58 -38.83 -0.96
C ASP A 98 -10.41 -38.82 0.61
N GLY A 99 -9.49 -37.99 1.13
CA GLY A 99 -9.13 -37.95 2.55
C GLY A 99 -9.73 -36.75 3.29
N ASN A 100 -10.29 -36.99 4.47
CA ASN A 100 -10.94 -36.04 5.38
C ASN A 100 -9.99 -34.94 5.98
N GLN A 101 -8.82 -34.70 5.38
CA GLN A 101 -7.81 -33.78 5.91
C GLN A 101 -7.90 -32.42 5.22
N ARG A 102 -8.51 -31.45 5.94
CA ARG A 102 -8.61 -30.05 5.54
C ARG A 102 -7.28 -29.33 5.79
N LEU A 103 -6.81 -28.56 4.81
CA LEU A 103 -5.62 -27.70 4.96
C LEU A 103 -5.92 -26.60 6.00
N LYS A 104 -5.04 -26.43 6.99
CA LYS A 104 -5.19 -25.38 8.02
C LYS A 104 -4.48 -24.09 7.61
N VAL A 105 -5.25 -23.03 7.39
CA VAL A 105 -4.77 -21.71 6.96
C VAL A 105 -5.02 -20.70 8.07
N GLY A 106 -3.96 -20.01 8.51
CA GLY A 106 -4.04 -18.97 9.52
C GLY A 106 -3.83 -17.59 8.91
N TYR A 107 -4.71 -16.63 9.17
CA TYR A 107 -4.57 -15.22 8.81
C TYR A 107 -4.25 -14.41 10.06
N VAL A 108 -3.14 -13.69 10.06
CA VAL A 108 -2.72 -12.83 11.18
C VAL A 108 -2.88 -11.37 10.76
N SER A 109 -3.66 -10.60 11.51
CA SER A 109 -3.88 -9.20 11.21
C SER A 109 -4.21 -8.35 12.45
N SER A 110 -3.67 -7.14 12.50
CA SER A 110 -4.19 -6.07 13.38
C SER A 110 -5.42 -5.36 12.84
N ASP A 111 -5.82 -5.67 11.61
CA ASP A 111 -6.75 -4.84 10.84
C ASP A 111 -8.14 -5.49 10.67
N PHE A 112 -8.44 -6.50 11.49
CA PHE A 112 -9.79 -7.07 11.66
C PHE A 112 -10.70 -6.10 12.44
N GLY A 113 -11.28 -5.12 11.73
CA GLY A 113 -12.09 -4.04 12.28
C GLY A 113 -12.46 -3.01 11.20
N ASN A 114 -12.70 -1.76 11.56
CA ASN A 114 -12.94 -0.68 10.58
C ASN A 114 -11.63 -0.22 9.91
N HIS A 115 -11.11 -1.06 9.03
CA HIS A 115 -9.88 -0.83 8.26
C HIS A 115 -10.07 -1.26 6.80
N PRO A 116 -9.39 -0.61 5.82
CA PRO A 116 -9.51 -0.97 4.40
C PRO A 116 -9.31 -2.47 4.11
N LEU A 117 -8.42 -3.15 4.85
CA LEU A 117 -8.25 -4.60 4.73
C LEU A 117 -9.57 -5.36 4.96
N SER A 118 -10.25 -5.09 6.07
CA SER A 118 -11.54 -5.73 6.40
C SER A 118 -12.66 -5.32 5.46
N HIS A 119 -12.61 -4.09 4.92
CA HIS A 119 -13.58 -3.63 3.91
C HIS A 119 -13.47 -4.42 2.61
N LEU A 120 -12.29 -4.94 2.29
CA LEU A 120 -11.98 -5.62 1.04
C LEU A 120 -11.98 -7.15 1.16
N MET A 121 -11.53 -7.68 2.29
CA MET A 121 -11.36 -9.10 2.51
C MET A 121 -12.45 -9.72 3.39
N GLY A 122 -13.45 -8.93 3.82
CA GLY A 122 -14.42 -9.31 4.85
C GLY A 122 -14.99 -10.71 4.69
N SER A 123 -15.47 -11.05 3.49
CA SER A 123 -16.02 -12.39 3.20
C SER A 123 -15.01 -13.42 2.70
N VAL A 124 -13.75 -13.06 2.43
CA VAL A 124 -12.73 -14.04 1.97
C VAL A 124 -12.59 -15.18 2.96
N PHE A 125 -12.61 -14.87 4.26
CA PHE A 125 -12.40 -15.85 5.32
C PHE A 125 -13.51 -16.89 5.41
N GLY A 126 -14.76 -16.51 5.12
CA GLY A 126 -15.92 -17.42 5.09
C GLY A 126 -16.15 -18.12 3.77
N MET A 127 -15.48 -17.69 2.70
CA MET A 127 -15.61 -18.27 1.34
C MET A 127 -14.63 -19.41 1.06
N HIS A 128 -13.80 -19.80 2.03
CA HIS A 128 -13.00 -21.02 1.94
C HIS A 128 -13.89 -22.26 1.85
N ASN A 129 -13.47 -23.25 1.07
CA ASN A 129 -14.28 -24.44 0.79
C ASN A 129 -13.81 -25.62 1.64
N ARG A 130 -12.59 -26.10 1.37
CA ARG A 130 -12.05 -27.33 1.98
C ARG A 130 -10.99 -27.05 3.05
N GLU A 131 -10.66 -25.78 3.29
CA GLU A 131 -9.64 -25.35 4.25
C GLU A 131 -10.24 -25.05 5.64
N ASN A 132 -9.54 -25.39 6.71
CA ASN A 132 -9.84 -24.95 8.07
C ASN A 132 -9.21 -23.57 8.29
N VAL A 133 -10.03 -22.53 8.42
CA VAL A 133 -9.57 -21.14 8.48
C VAL A 133 -9.50 -20.63 9.91
N PHE A 134 -8.35 -20.07 10.26
CA PHE A 134 -8.08 -19.41 11.54
C PHE A 134 -7.75 -17.93 11.30
N CYS A 135 -8.41 -17.03 12.02
CA CYS A 135 -8.11 -15.60 12.03
C CYS A 135 -7.57 -15.21 13.41
N TYR A 136 -6.30 -14.82 13.47
CA TYR A 136 -5.63 -14.34 14.69
C TYR A 136 -5.60 -12.81 14.70
N ALA A 137 -6.46 -12.22 15.53
CA ALA A 137 -6.60 -10.78 15.64
C ALA A 137 -5.58 -10.17 16.60
N LEU A 138 -4.66 -9.37 16.07
CA LEU A 138 -3.65 -8.65 16.85
C LEU A 138 -4.21 -7.39 17.53
N SER A 139 -5.42 -6.97 17.17
CA SER A 139 -6.11 -5.82 17.73
C SER A 139 -7.35 -6.22 18.52
N GLN A 140 -7.63 -5.44 19.57
CA GLN A 140 -8.84 -5.58 20.36
C GLN A 140 -10.07 -5.35 19.48
N ASN A 141 -11.18 -5.97 19.87
CA ASN A 141 -12.46 -5.75 19.22
C ASN A 141 -12.87 -4.27 19.29
N ASP A 142 -13.02 -3.64 18.13
CA ASP A 142 -13.42 -2.24 18.00
C ASP A 142 -14.96 -2.02 18.06
N GLY A 143 -15.73 -3.10 18.24
CA GLY A 143 -17.19 -3.08 18.31
C GLY A 143 -17.89 -2.89 16.96
N THR A 144 -17.14 -2.84 15.86
CA THR A 144 -17.69 -2.51 14.54
C THR A 144 -18.35 -3.71 13.87
N GLY A 145 -19.30 -3.44 12.97
CA GLY A 145 -19.93 -4.47 12.14
C GLY A 145 -18.92 -5.27 11.30
N TRP A 146 -17.78 -4.67 10.95
CA TRP A 146 -16.70 -5.34 10.22
C TRP A 146 -16.09 -6.49 11.02
N ARG A 147 -15.72 -6.22 12.29
CA ARG A 147 -15.16 -7.25 13.20
C ARG A 147 -16.19 -8.34 13.50
N GLN A 148 -17.44 -7.96 13.72
CA GLN A 148 -18.54 -8.92 13.97
C GLN A 148 -18.76 -9.85 12.78
N HIS A 149 -18.79 -9.29 11.56
CA HIS A 149 -19.00 -10.06 10.34
C HIS A 149 -17.87 -11.05 10.05
N ILE A 150 -16.61 -10.62 10.14
CA ILE A 150 -15.46 -11.54 9.96
C ILE A 150 -15.51 -12.66 11.00
N ARG A 151 -15.83 -12.32 12.26
CA ARG A 151 -15.98 -13.31 13.34
C ARG A 151 -17.11 -14.30 13.08
N SER A 152 -18.23 -13.86 12.50
CA SER A 152 -19.37 -14.74 12.23
C SER A 152 -19.14 -15.67 11.03
N GLU A 153 -18.33 -15.26 10.06
CA GLU A 153 -18.07 -16.04 8.85
C GLU A 153 -16.83 -16.93 8.95
N THR A 154 -15.87 -16.60 9.81
CA THR A 154 -14.66 -17.42 9.99
C THR A 154 -14.93 -18.59 10.93
N GLU A 155 -14.48 -19.79 10.55
CA GLU A 155 -14.59 -21.01 11.37
C GLU A 155 -13.92 -20.85 12.76
N HIS A 156 -12.72 -20.28 12.79
CA HIS A 156 -12.01 -19.97 14.04
C HIS A 156 -11.54 -18.52 14.06
N PHE A 157 -12.17 -17.68 14.87
CA PHE A 157 -11.73 -16.31 15.11
C PHE A 157 -11.17 -16.17 16.53
N ILE A 158 -9.88 -15.86 16.66
CA ILE A 158 -9.15 -15.84 17.92
C ILE A 158 -8.62 -14.43 18.19
N ASP A 159 -9.08 -13.83 19.27
CA ASP A 159 -8.52 -12.56 19.75
C ASP A 159 -7.22 -12.83 20.53
N VAL A 160 -6.10 -12.41 19.96
CA VAL A 160 -4.77 -12.57 20.55
C VAL A 160 -4.14 -11.23 20.93
N SER A 161 -4.92 -10.16 20.93
CA SER A 161 -4.44 -8.78 21.10
C SER A 161 -3.80 -8.54 22.46
N ALA A 162 -4.24 -9.25 23.51
CA ALA A 162 -3.70 -9.19 24.85
C ALA A 162 -2.51 -10.14 25.10
N MET A 163 -2.14 -10.97 24.13
CA MET A 163 -1.10 -12.00 24.29
C MET A 163 0.26 -11.49 23.81
N THR A 164 1.35 -11.98 24.42
CA THR A 164 2.72 -11.75 23.96
C THR A 164 3.04 -12.58 22.71
N SER A 165 4.04 -12.18 21.93
CA SER A 165 4.21 -12.71 20.56
C SER A 165 4.60 -14.19 20.59
N ASP A 166 5.32 -14.60 21.63
CA ASP A 166 5.74 -15.97 21.88
C ASP A 166 4.55 -16.89 22.23
N VAL A 167 3.59 -16.41 23.01
CA VAL A 167 2.35 -17.13 23.33
C VAL A 167 1.53 -17.32 22.05
N ILE A 168 1.46 -16.30 21.20
CA ILE A 168 0.76 -16.37 19.91
C ILE A 168 1.44 -17.38 18.97
N ALA A 169 2.76 -17.36 18.86
CA ALA A 169 3.49 -18.31 18.04
C ALA A 169 3.29 -19.76 18.51
N LYS A 170 3.34 -20.03 19.83
CA LYS A 170 3.01 -21.35 20.40
C LYS A 170 1.59 -21.78 20.06
N MET A 171 0.61 -20.87 20.17
CA MET A 171 -0.78 -21.16 19.83
C MET A 171 -0.93 -21.54 18.36
N ILE A 172 -0.38 -20.73 17.44
CA ILE A 172 -0.39 -21.01 16.00
C ILE A 172 0.23 -22.39 15.69
N ASN A 173 1.35 -22.73 16.34
CA ASN A 173 1.98 -24.03 16.15
C ASN A 173 1.12 -25.18 16.71
N ASN A 174 0.56 -25.03 17.92
CA ASN A 174 -0.33 -26.02 18.53
C ASN A 174 -1.63 -26.24 17.74
N ASP A 175 -2.15 -25.19 17.10
CA ASP A 175 -3.29 -25.28 16.19
C ASP A 175 -2.95 -26.08 14.92
N GLY A 176 -1.65 -26.31 14.65
CA GLY A 176 -1.16 -27.05 13.51
C GLY A 176 -1.34 -26.29 12.19
N ILE A 177 -1.23 -24.96 12.22
CA ILE A 177 -1.34 -24.13 11.02
C ILE A 177 -0.26 -24.52 10.00
N GLN A 178 -0.68 -24.76 8.77
CA GLN A 178 0.19 -25.22 7.68
C GLN A 178 0.61 -24.06 6.79
N ILE A 179 -0.30 -23.10 6.56
CA ILE A 179 -0.02 -21.86 5.82
C ILE A 179 -0.41 -20.69 6.71
N LEU A 180 0.57 -19.86 7.09
CA LEU A 180 0.35 -18.66 7.90
C LEU A 180 0.51 -17.41 7.04
N ILE A 181 -0.56 -16.63 6.94
CA ILE A 181 -0.68 -15.46 6.07
C ILE A 181 -0.55 -14.19 6.90
N ASN A 182 0.48 -13.41 6.61
CA ASN A 182 0.72 -12.07 7.11
C ASN A 182 -0.08 -11.05 6.31
N LEU A 183 -1.12 -10.48 6.93
CA LEU A 183 -1.96 -9.44 6.33
C LEU A 183 -1.58 -8.01 6.74
N ASN A 184 -0.41 -7.81 7.35
CA ASN A 184 0.06 -6.48 7.77
C ASN A 184 1.33 -6.02 7.05
N GLY A 185 2.34 -6.90 6.89
CA GLY A 185 3.66 -6.53 6.38
C GLY A 185 4.38 -5.50 7.25
N TYR A 186 4.43 -4.23 6.86
CA TYR A 186 5.02 -3.14 7.68
C TYR A 186 4.04 -1.99 7.96
N THR A 187 2.79 -2.33 8.24
CA THR A 187 1.77 -1.38 8.67
C THR A 187 1.66 -1.28 10.19
N LYS A 188 0.88 -0.31 10.67
CA LYS A 188 0.65 -0.09 12.11
C LYS A 188 0.02 -1.34 12.74
N GLY A 189 0.50 -1.73 13.92
CA GLY A 189 -0.06 -2.86 14.68
C GLY A 189 0.55 -4.22 14.30
N VAL A 190 1.47 -4.25 13.35
CA VAL A 190 2.17 -5.48 12.96
C VAL A 190 3.00 -6.07 14.09
N ARG A 191 3.10 -7.40 14.10
CA ARG A 191 3.92 -8.21 15.02
C ARG A 191 4.71 -9.26 14.25
N ASN A 192 5.63 -8.80 13.41
CA ASN A 192 6.41 -9.67 12.51
C ASN A 192 7.33 -10.64 13.26
N GLU A 193 7.65 -10.38 14.51
CA GLU A 193 8.38 -11.33 15.36
C GLU A 193 7.63 -12.65 15.54
N ILE A 194 6.29 -12.68 15.41
CA ILE A 194 5.50 -13.93 15.37
C ILE A 194 5.98 -14.79 14.19
N PHE A 195 6.11 -14.19 13.01
CA PHE A 195 6.58 -14.86 11.80
C PHE A 195 8.07 -15.19 11.87
N ALA A 196 8.88 -14.33 12.50
CA ALA A 196 10.30 -14.59 12.68
C ALA A 196 10.59 -15.79 13.61
N MET A 197 9.66 -16.13 14.52
CA MET A 197 9.71 -17.37 15.30
C MET A 197 9.28 -18.61 14.49
N GLN A 198 8.79 -18.43 13.26
CA GLN A 198 8.40 -19.49 12.33
C GLN A 198 7.49 -20.57 12.96
N PRO A 199 6.27 -20.25 13.44
CA PRO A 199 5.37 -21.24 14.02
C PRO A 199 4.68 -22.15 13.00
N ALA A 200 4.67 -21.77 11.72
CA ALA A 200 4.10 -22.54 10.61
C ALA A 200 5.17 -22.84 9.54
N PRO A 201 5.08 -23.97 8.82
CA PRO A 201 6.09 -24.38 7.85
C PRO A 201 6.07 -23.57 6.54
N ILE A 202 4.95 -22.90 6.23
CA ILE A 202 4.83 -22.01 5.08
C ILE A 202 4.26 -20.68 5.58
N GLN A 203 4.97 -19.60 5.31
CA GLN A 203 4.58 -18.25 5.70
C GLN A 203 4.49 -17.33 4.48
N VAL A 204 3.40 -16.59 4.38
CA VAL A 204 3.01 -15.87 3.15
C VAL A 204 2.68 -14.43 3.48
N SER A 205 3.16 -13.47 2.70
CA SER A 205 2.67 -12.09 2.73
C SER A 205 1.54 -11.90 1.71
N TYR A 206 0.47 -11.21 2.11
CA TYR A 206 -0.65 -10.92 1.22
C TYR A 206 -1.39 -9.63 1.61
N MET A 207 -1.83 -8.85 0.61
CA MET A 207 -2.70 -7.66 0.69
C MET A 207 -2.20 -6.46 1.51
N GLY A 208 -1.86 -6.65 2.80
CA GLY A 208 -1.69 -5.55 3.76
C GLY A 208 -0.54 -4.58 3.47
N PHE A 209 0.52 -5.05 2.82
CA PHE A 209 1.70 -4.25 2.51
C PHE A 209 2.06 -4.39 1.02
N PRO A 210 2.08 -3.29 0.24
CA PRO A 210 2.32 -3.34 -1.20
C PRO A 210 3.84 -3.34 -1.51
N GLY A 211 4.56 -4.34 -1.00
CA GLY A 211 5.98 -4.52 -1.23
C GLY A 211 6.56 -5.76 -0.54
N THR A 212 7.85 -6.00 -0.75
CA THR A 212 8.58 -7.08 -0.07
C THR A 212 8.71 -6.85 1.43
N THR A 213 8.62 -7.91 2.21
CA THR A 213 9.00 -7.93 3.61
C THR A 213 10.52 -7.91 3.80
N GLY A 214 11.30 -8.31 2.78
CA GLY A 214 12.75 -8.43 2.87
C GLY A 214 13.22 -9.35 4.00
N ALA A 215 12.36 -10.26 4.43
CA ALA A 215 12.58 -11.20 5.51
C ALA A 215 12.85 -12.60 4.97
N ASP A 216 13.82 -13.28 5.57
CA ASP A 216 14.13 -14.68 5.24
C ASP A 216 13.14 -15.67 5.88
N TYR A 217 12.26 -15.18 6.75
CA TYR A 217 11.21 -15.94 7.41
C TYR A 217 9.84 -15.86 6.70
N ILE A 218 9.70 -15.13 5.58
CA ILE A 218 8.47 -15.14 4.77
C ILE A 218 8.81 -15.80 3.42
N ASP A 219 8.15 -16.91 3.12
CA ASP A 219 8.47 -17.74 1.96
C ASP A 219 7.90 -17.19 0.66
N TYR A 220 6.65 -16.70 0.70
CA TYR A 220 5.89 -16.32 -0.50
C TYR A 220 5.24 -14.95 -0.37
N LEU A 221 5.08 -14.27 -1.51
CA LEU A 221 4.25 -13.09 -1.67
C LEU A 221 3.16 -13.37 -2.70
N VAL A 222 1.90 -13.29 -2.29
CA VAL A 222 0.76 -13.41 -3.21
C VAL A 222 0.57 -12.08 -3.94
N THR A 223 0.64 -12.13 -5.26
CA THR A 223 0.59 -10.97 -6.17
C THR A 223 0.03 -11.39 -7.53
N ASP A 224 0.24 -10.61 -8.58
CA ASP A 224 -0.14 -10.96 -9.97
C ASP A 224 0.94 -10.48 -10.96
N GLU A 225 0.86 -10.94 -12.20
CA GLU A 225 1.87 -10.66 -13.23
C GLU A 225 1.93 -9.16 -13.60
N PHE A 226 0.83 -8.41 -13.47
CA PHE A 226 0.87 -6.99 -13.77
C PHE A 226 1.58 -6.21 -12.67
N VAL A 227 1.24 -6.46 -11.41
CA VAL A 227 1.74 -5.75 -10.23
C VAL A 227 3.20 -6.09 -9.95
N SER A 228 3.54 -7.38 -9.99
CA SER A 228 4.88 -7.88 -9.71
C SER A 228 5.32 -8.85 -10.81
N PRO A 229 5.60 -8.36 -12.03
CA PRO A 229 6.05 -9.20 -13.13
C PRO A 229 7.38 -9.88 -12.78
N LEU A 230 7.63 -11.08 -13.31
CA LEU A 230 8.83 -11.86 -12.97
C LEU A 230 10.15 -11.12 -13.24
N ARG A 231 10.18 -10.17 -14.18
CA ARG A 231 11.34 -9.28 -14.43
C ARG A 231 11.76 -8.46 -13.20
N TYR A 232 10.85 -8.23 -12.25
CA TYR A 232 11.08 -7.54 -10.99
C TYR A 232 11.25 -8.48 -9.80
N ALA A 233 11.26 -9.81 -10.00
CA ALA A 233 11.40 -10.79 -8.91
C ALA A 233 12.65 -10.54 -8.03
N HIS A 234 13.73 -10.02 -8.61
CA HIS A 234 14.96 -9.66 -7.89
C HIS A 234 14.81 -8.58 -6.81
N ILE A 235 13.67 -7.86 -6.78
CA ILE A 235 13.35 -6.85 -5.76
C ILE A 235 12.79 -7.49 -4.48
N TYR A 236 12.25 -8.71 -4.58
CA TYR A 236 11.54 -9.39 -3.51
C TYR A 236 12.42 -10.47 -2.88
N SER A 237 12.39 -10.58 -1.55
CA SER A 237 12.98 -11.73 -0.86
C SER A 237 12.10 -12.97 -0.98
N GLU A 238 10.78 -12.76 -1.05
CA GLU A 238 9.79 -13.81 -1.18
C GLU A 238 9.73 -14.38 -2.60
N LYS A 239 9.32 -15.64 -2.72
CA LYS A 239 8.91 -16.22 -4.00
C LYS A 239 7.54 -15.68 -4.39
N LEU A 240 7.41 -15.22 -5.63
CA LEU A 240 6.14 -14.66 -6.12
C LEU A 240 5.14 -15.77 -6.42
N VAL A 241 3.92 -15.63 -5.90
CA VAL A 241 2.76 -16.47 -6.25
C VAL A 241 1.78 -15.59 -7.02
N HIS A 242 1.64 -15.84 -8.32
CA HIS A 242 0.74 -15.07 -9.17
C HIS A 242 -0.68 -15.64 -9.14
N LEU A 243 -1.63 -14.80 -8.73
CA LEU A 243 -3.04 -15.01 -8.98
C LEU A 243 -3.35 -14.73 -10.46
N PRO A 244 -4.35 -15.43 -11.05
CA PRO A 244 -4.54 -15.46 -12.50
C PRO A 244 -5.05 -14.15 -13.11
N HIS A 245 -5.61 -13.25 -12.30
CA HIS A 245 -6.24 -12.01 -12.77
C HIS A 245 -5.67 -10.80 -12.03
N CYS A 246 -6.21 -10.52 -10.85
CA CYS A 246 -5.78 -9.45 -9.98
C CYS A 246 -5.60 -10.00 -8.57
N TYR A 247 -4.49 -9.65 -7.93
CA TYR A 247 -4.22 -10.08 -6.57
C TYR A 247 -5.07 -9.35 -5.52
N PHE A 248 -5.66 -8.22 -5.91
CA PHE A 248 -6.32 -7.29 -5.01
C PHE A 248 -7.82 -7.59 -4.95
N VAL A 249 -8.24 -8.33 -3.93
CA VAL A 249 -9.64 -8.72 -3.71
C VAL A 249 -10.47 -7.55 -3.16
N ASN A 250 -11.80 -7.61 -3.36
CA ASN A 250 -12.77 -6.74 -2.72
C ASN A 250 -14.08 -7.50 -2.38
N ASP A 251 -14.91 -6.88 -1.54
CA ASP A 251 -16.12 -7.48 -0.96
C ASP A 251 -17.40 -6.73 -1.36
N TYR A 252 -17.34 -5.97 -2.45
CA TYR A 252 -18.38 -4.99 -2.79
C TYR A 252 -19.63 -5.63 -3.38
N LYS A 253 -19.53 -6.82 -3.96
CA LYS A 253 -20.69 -7.62 -4.35
C LYS A 253 -21.54 -8.02 -3.14
N GLN A 254 -20.96 -8.10 -1.96
CA GLN A 254 -21.64 -8.48 -0.72
C GLN A 254 -22.16 -7.24 0.00
N LYS A 255 -21.39 -6.15 0.01
CA LYS A 255 -21.62 -5.00 0.92
C LYS A 255 -21.96 -3.67 0.27
N ASN A 256 -21.75 -3.52 -1.04
CA ASN A 256 -21.88 -2.24 -1.74
C ASN A 256 -22.63 -2.33 -3.07
N ARG A 257 -23.52 -3.31 -3.23
CA ARG A 257 -24.36 -3.47 -4.44
C ARG A 257 -25.40 -2.37 -4.62
N ASP A 258 -25.78 -1.71 -3.54
CA ASP A 258 -26.66 -0.55 -3.51
C ASP A 258 -26.17 0.61 -4.37
N VAL A 259 -24.85 0.70 -4.61
CA VAL A 259 -24.26 1.68 -5.54
C VAL A 259 -24.76 1.49 -6.98
N LEU A 260 -25.22 0.28 -7.32
CA LEU A 260 -25.78 -0.06 -8.63
C LEU A 260 -27.30 0.19 -8.70
N ASP A 261 -27.95 0.64 -7.61
CA ASP A 261 -29.38 0.91 -7.59
C ASP A 261 -29.71 2.25 -8.28
N PRO A 262 -30.45 2.25 -9.40
CA PRO A 262 -30.80 3.48 -10.12
C PRO A 262 -31.70 4.42 -9.31
N ASN A 263 -32.33 3.98 -8.22
CA ASN A 263 -33.23 4.79 -7.40
C ASN A 263 -32.53 5.57 -6.27
N CYS A 264 -31.24 5.30 -6.02
CA CYS A 264 -30.45 5.96 -4.97
C CYS A 264 -29.40 6.93 -5.54
N GLN A 265 -29.78 7.70 -6.57
CA GLN A 265 -28.87 8.64 -7.21
C GLN A 265 -28.73 9.92 -6.38
N HIS A 266 -27.51 10.15 -5.88
CA HIS A 266 -27.11 11.45 -5.37
C HIS A 266 -26.96 12.46 -6.51
N LYS A 267 -27.03 13.74 -6.17
CA LYS A 267 -26.76 14.83 -7.12
C LYS A 267 -25.43 15.49 -6.79
N ARG A 268 -24.79 16.08 -7.79
CA ARG A 268 -23.55 16.85 -7.59
C ARG A 268 -23.79 18.01 -6.62
N SER A 269 -24.98 18.63 -6.68
CA SER A 269 -25.41 19.65 -5.73
C SER A 269 -25.31 19.25 -4.26
N ASP A 270 -25.51 17.95 -3.93
CA ASP A 270 -25.48 17.45 -2.55
C ASP A 270 -24.08 17.57 -1.91
N TYR A 271 -23.04 17.68 -2.74
CA TYR A 271 -21.64 17.83 -2.32
C TYR A 271 -21.03 19.16 -2.74
N GLY A 272 -21.85 20.11 -3.20
CA GLY A 272 -21.37 21.40 -3.70
C GLY A 272 -20.57 21.29 -5.01
N LEU A 273 -20.82 20.24 -5.79
CA LEU A 273 -20.18 20.03 -7.09
C LEU A 273 -21.02 20.70 -8.21
N PRO A 274 -20.37 21.26 -9.24
CA PRO A 274 -21.08 21.87 -10.36
C PRO A 274 -21.64 20.81 -11.32
N GLU A 275 -22.88 20.99 -11.75
CA GLU A 275 -23.59 20.07 -12.66
C GLU A 275 -23.08 20.18 -14.11
N ASP A 276 -22.55 21.33 -14.50
CA ASP A 276 -22.22 21.69 -15.89
C ASP A 276 -20.74 21.53 -16.26
N LYS A 277 -19.92 20.96 -15.36
CA LYS A 277 -18.47 20.79 -15.57
C LYS A 277 -18.07 19.32 -15.65
N PHE A 278 -16.95 19.07 -16.33
CA PHE A 278 -16.27 17.79 -16.21
C PHE A 278 -15.53 17.70 -14.87
N ILE A 279 -15.77 16.64 -14.09
CA ILE A 279 -15.21 16.45 -12.74
C ILE A 279 -14.12 15.38 -12.78
N PHE A 280 -12.87 15.83 -12.73
CA PHE A 280 -11.77 14.96 -12.36
C PHE A 280 -11.81 14.71 -10.85
N ALA A 281 -11.47 13.51 -10.39
CA ALA A 281 -11.45 13.17 -8.97
C ALA A 281 -10.14 12.49 -8.57
N CYS A 282 -9.71 12.73 -7.33
CA CYS A 282 -8.72 11.90 -6.65
C CYS A 282 -9.02 11.87 -5.16
N PHE A 283 -9.47 10.71 -4.66
CA PHE A 283 -9.84 10.55 -3.25
C PHE A 283 -8.76 9.88 -2.41
N ASN A 284 -7.53 9.85 -2.90
CA ASN A 284 -6.38 9.41 -2.12
C ASN A 284 -6.06 10.41 -0.99
N GLN A 285 -5.38 9.92 0.03
CA GLN A 285 -4.75 10.79 1.02
C GLN A 285 -3.69 11.67 0.35
N LEU A 286 -3.57 12.91 0.79
CA LEU A 286 -2.74 13.90 0.10
C LEU A 286 -1.25 13.53 0.05
N TYR A 287 -0.76 12.64 0.94
CA TYR A 287 0.63 12.19 0.92
C TYR A 287 1.01 11.37 -0.31
N LYS A 288 0.04 10.81 -1.04
CA LYS A 288 0.28 10.05 -2.28
C LYS A 288 0.54 10.96 -3.49
N MET A 289 0.28 12.26 -3.35
CA MET A 289 0.59 13.24 -4.37
C MET A 289 1.99 13.80 -4.19
N ASP A 290 2.68 13.98 -5.31
CA ASP A 290 3.93 14.70 -5.39
C ASP A 290 3.80 15.90 -6.35
N PRO A 291 4.79 16.81 -6.38
CA PRO A 291 4.72 17.97 -7.26
C PRO A 291 4.60 17.62 -8.75
N GLU A 292 5.17 16.49 -9.19
CA GLU A 292 5.13 16.07 -10.59
C GLU A 292 3.69 15.72 -11.03
N ILE A 293 3.00 14.88 -10.26
CA ILE A 293 1.63 14.51 -10.59
C ILE A 293 0.66 15.68 -10.44
N PHE A 294 0.82 16.52 -9.40
CA PHE A 294 -0.07 17.65 -9.20
C PHE A 294 0.09 18.72 -10.29
N ASN A 295 1.32 18.97 -10.77
CA ASN A 295 1.56 19.82 -11.95
C ASN A 295 0.89 19.25 -13.21
N THR A 296 0.93 17.93 -13.37
CA THR A 296 0.26 17.25 -14.49
C THR A 296 -1.24 17.51 -14.45
N TRP A 297 -1.88 17.41 -13.29
CA TRP A 297 -3.30 17.74 -13.13
C TRP A 297 -3.60 19.22 -13.34
N CYS A 298 -2.74 20.12 -12.89
CA CYS A 298 -2.86 21.55 -13.20
C CYS A 298 -2.84 21.81 -14.72
N ASN A 299 -2.01 21.08 -15.46
CA ASN A 299 -1.97 21.16 -16.92
C ASN A 299 -3.24 20.59 -17.58
N ILE A 300 -3.80 19.52 -17.03
CA ILE A 300 -5.11 18.97 -17.47
C ILE A 300 -6.21 20.03 -17.29
N LEU A 301 -6.33 20.62 -16.10
CA LEU A 301 -7.34 21.63 -15.79
C LEU A 301 -7.25 22.89 -16.66
N LYS A 302 -6.04 23.28 -17.08
CA LYS A 302 -5.83 24.38 -18.03
C LYS A 302 -6.26 24.03 -19.45
N ARG A 303 -6.08 22.77 -19.87
CA ARG A 303 -6.47 22.28 -21.21
C ARG A 303 -7.96 21.98 -21.32
N VAL A 304 -8.61 21.71 -20.20
CA VAL A 304 -10.05 21.46 -20.10
C VAL A 304 -10.68 22.56 -19.23
N PRO A 305 -10.88 23.78 -19.76
CA PRO A 305 -11.28 24.92 -18.94
C PRO A 305 -12.64 24.72 -18.26
N ASN A 306 -13.58 23.98 -18.87
CA ASN A 306 -14.86 23.64 -18.24
C ASN A 306 -14.77 22.37 -17.37
N SER A 307 -13.80 22.34 -16.45
CA SER A 307 -13.60 21.21 -15.53
C SER A 307 -13.21 21.65 -14.12
N ALA A 308 -13.36 20.72 -13.17
CA ALA A 308 -12.84 20.85 -11.81
C ALA A 308 -12.16 19.55 -11.36
N LEU A 309 -11.23 19.67 -10.40
CA LEU A 309 -10.58 18.58 -9.70
C LEU A 309 -11.13 18.49 -8.28
N TRP A 310 -11.75 17.37 -7.97
CA TRP A 310 -12.34 17.05 -6.69
C TRP A 310 -11.39 16.19 -5.84
N LEU A 311 -11.00 16.73 -4.69
CA LEU A 311 -10.01 16.15 -3.78
C LEU A 311 -10.59 15.88 -2.39
N LEU A 312 -9.96 14.95 -1.69
CA LEU A 312 -10.26 14.66 -0.28
C LEU A 312 -9.54 15.64 0.65
N ARG A 313 -10.25 16.24 1.61
CA ARG A 313 -9.66 17.07 2.66
C ARG A 313 -8.99 16.20 3.74
N PHE A 314 -7.89 15.54 3.41
CA PHE A 314 -7.20 14.65 4.36
C PHE A 314 -5.68 14.51 4.14
N PRO A 315 -4.83 15.15 4.98
CA PRO A 315 -5.19 15.97 6.15
C PRO A 315 -5.69 17.37 5.77
N ALA A 316 -6.53 17.99 6.61
CA ALA A 316 -7.14 19.29 6.34
C ALA A 316 -6.12 20.42 6.10
N ALA A 317 -4.97 20.38 6.76
CA ALA A 317 -3.89 21.35 6.57
C ALA A 317 -3.32 21.39 5.14
N GLY A 318 -3.56 20.35 4.32
CA GLY A 318 -3.10 20.31 2.93
C GLY A 318 -3.92 21.14 1.95
N GLU A 319 -5.20 21.43 2.24
CA GLU A 319 -6.10 22.10 1.31
C GLU A 319 -5.59 23.48 0.89
N MET A 320 -5.28 24.35 1.86
CA MET A 320 -4.83 25.72 1.59
C MET A 320 -3.57 25.74 0.72
N ARG A 321 -2.64 24.81 0.97
CA ARG A 321 -1.37 24.70 0.23
C ARG A 321 -1.59 24.26 -1.21
N LEU A 322 -2.44 23.25 -1.42
CA LEU A 322 -2.74 22.76 -2.77
C LEU A 322 -3.51 23.79 -3.60
N ARG A 323 -4.46 24.52 -3.00
CA ARG A 323 -5.15 25.63 -3.66
C ARG A 323 -4.17 26.73 -4.08
N ALA A 324 -3.32 27.20 -3.15
CA ALA A 324 -2.33 28.24 -3.45
C ALA A 324 -1.35 27.79 -4.53
N TYR A 325 -0.90 26.54 -4.47
CA TYR A 325 -0.01 25.97 -5.48
C TYR A 325 -0.69 25.89 -6.86
N ALA A 326 -1.94 25.41 -6.94
CA ALA A 326 -2.68 25.34 -8.20
C ALA A 326 -2.88 26.71 -8.85
N VAL A 327 -3.22 27.73 -8.05
CA VAL A 327 -3.33 29.13 -8.51
C VAL A 327 -1.99 29.62 -9.06
N ALA A 328 -0.89 29.35 -8.37
CA ALA A 328 0.45 29.69 -8.85
C ALA A 328 0.83 28.98 -10.17
N GLN A 329 0.20 27.83 -10.48
CA GLN A 329 0.35 27.12 -11.76
C GLN A 329 -0.64 27.57 -12.85
N GLY A 330 -1.46 28.58 -12.58
CA GLY A 330 -2.44 29.17 -13.52
C GLY A 330 -3.79 28.45 -13.55
N VAL A 331 -4.12 27.64 -12.53
CA VAL A 331 -5.45 27.03 -12.38
C VAL A 331 -6.39 28.01 -11.69
N ARG A 332 -7.64 28.13 -12.17
CA ARG A 332 -8.61 29.04 -11.54
C ARG A 332 -9.12 28.46 -10.21
N PRO A 333 -9.32 29.27 -9.16
CA PRO A 333 -9.67 28.78 -7.83
C PRO A 333 -10.90 27.86 -7.79
N GLU A 334 -11.91 28.14 -8.61
CA GLU A 334 -13.16 27.38 -8.71
C GLU A 334 -13.01 26.00 -9.39
N GLN A 335 -11.83 25.70 -9.96
CA GLN A 335 -11.53 24.38 -10.52
C GLN A 335 -10.96 23.41 -9.47
N ILE A 336 -10.76 23.83 -8.22
CA ILE A 336 -10.29 22.94 -7.15
C ILE A 336 -11.38 22.82 -6.10
N ILE A 337 -11.88 21.61 -5.87
CA ILE A 337 -12.97 21.33 -4.93
C ILE A 337 -12.46 20.35 -3.88
N PHE A 338 -12.78 20.62 -2.61
CA PHE A 338 -12.44 19.75 -1.49
C PHE A 338 -13.71 19.37 -0.73
N THR A 339 -13.82 18.09 -0.38
CA THR A 339 -14.85 17.59 0.54
C THR A 339 -14.22 16.82 1.68
N ASP A 340 -14.93 16.73 2.80
CA ASP A 340 -14.51 15.92 3.94
C ASP A 340 -14.50 14.42 3.63
N VAL A 341 -13.84 13.67 4.52
CA VAL A 341 -13.85 12.22 4.53
C VAL A 341 -15.27 11.75 4.83
N ALA A 342 -15.82 10.92 3.93
CA ALA A 342 -17.12 10.32 4.08
C ALA A 342 -17.02 8.92 4.69
N MET A 343 -18.13 8.43 5.23
CA MET A 343 -18.26 7.02 5.59
C MET A 343 -18.09 6.14 4.34
N LYS A 344 -17.67 4.88 4.53
CA LYS A 344 -17.27 4.00 3.42
C LYS A 344 -18.35 3.85 2.32
N HIS A 345 -19.61 3.62 2.70
CA HIS A 345 -20.71 3.48 1.74
C HIS A 345 -20.89 4.77 0.92
N GLU A 346 -20.90 5.91 1.59
CA GLU A 346 -21.04 7.23 0.99
C GLU A 346 -19.86 7.58 0.10
N HIS A 347 -18.64 7.21 0.50
CA HIS A 347 -17.42 7.39 -0.28
C HIS A 347 -17.50 6.67 -1.63
N ILE A 348 -17.95 5.41 -1.64
CA ILE A 348 -18.12 4.65 -2.88
C ILE A 348 -19.25 5.29 -3.72
N ARG A 349 -20.43 5.50 -3.14
CA ARG A 349 -21.60 6.06 -3.86
C ARG A 349 -21.29 7.40 -4.52
N ARG A 350 -20.73 8.36 -3.79
CA ARG A 350 -20.44 9.70 -4.32
C ARG A 350 -19.36 9.69 -5.40
N SER A 351 -18.56 8.63 -5.50
CA SER A 351 -17.53 8.52 -6.54
C SER A 351 -18.15 8.48 -7.94
N ALA A 352 -19.37 7.96 -8.08
CA ALA A 352 -20.12 7.94 -9.35
C ALA A 352 -20.46 9.35 -9.89
N LEU A 353 -20.33 10.40 -9.06
CA LEU A 353 -20.63 11.78 -9.46
C LEU A 353 -19.47 12.46 -10.20
N ALA A 354 -18.27 11.86 -10.16
CA ALA A 354 -17.15 12.32 -10.95
C ALA A 354 -17.19 11.70 -12.36
N ASP A 355 -16.42 12.28 -13.28
CA ASP A 355 -16.34 11.81 -14.67
C ASP A 355 -15.05 11.01 -14.95
N LEU A 356 -13.95 11.33 -14.24
CA LEU A 356 -12.69 10.59 -14.37
C LEU A 356 -11.84 10.64 -13.09
N CYS A 357 -11.40 9.49 -12.61
CA CYS A 357 -10.42 9.42 -11.53
C CYS A 357 -8.98 9.58 -12.07
N LEU A 358 -8.19 10.44 -11.42
CA LEU A 358 -6.78 10.64 -11.70
C LEU A 358 -5.93 9.96 -10.61
N ASP A 359 -5.24 8.89 -10.99
CA ASP A 359 -4.41 8.12 -10.06
C ASP A 359 -3.08 8.80 -9.73
N THR A 360 -2.43 8.35 -8.66
CA THR A 360 -1.12 8.82 -8.20
C THR A 360 -0.01 7.82 -8.54
N PRO A 361 0.92 8.13 -9.48
CA PRO A 361 1.86 7.13 -10.01
C PRO A 361 2.89 6.61 -9.02
N LEU A 362 3.31 7.39 -8.02
CA LEU A 362 4.33 6.94 -7.05
C LEU A 362 3.78 5.93 -6.03
N CYS A 363 2.49 6.02 -5.74
CA CYS A 363 1.75 5.11 -4.86
C CYS A 363 0.28 5.18 -5.30
N ASN A 364 -0.18 4.15 -5.97
CA ASN A 364 -1.48 4.11 -6.61
C ASN A 364 -2.63 4.15 -5.61
N SER A 365 -3.80 4.40 -6.16
CA SER A 365 -5.09 4.08 -5.59
C SER A 365 -5.17 2.55 -5.43
N HIS A 366 -5.15 2.09 -4.18
CA HIS A 366 -5.33 0.68 -3.83
C HIS A 366 -6.82 0.47 -3.55
N SER A 367 -7.23 0.46 -2.28
CA SER A 367 -8.64 0.39 -1.88
C SER A 367 -9.50 1.48 -2.54
N THR A 368 -9.00 2.72 -2.64
CA THR A 368 -9.68 3.81 -3.34
C THR A 368 -9.85 3.52 -4.84
N GLY A 369 -8.91 2.81 -5.45
CA GLY A 369 -8.99 2.41 -6.86
C GLY A 369 -10.14 1.42 -7.06
N THR A 370 -10.27 0.46 -6.16
CA THR A 370 -11.42 -0.45 -6.14
C THR A 370 -12.74 0.30 -5.90
N ASP A 371 -12.75 1.27 -4.98
CA ASP A 371 -13.93 2.07 -4.65
C ASP A 371 -14.48 2.80 -5.88
N VAL A 372 -13.62 3.51 -6.60
CA VAL A 372 -14.03 4.30 -7.76
C VAL A 372 -14.47 3.40 -8.92
N LEU A 373 -13.74 2.31 -9.18
CA LEU A 373 -14.11 1.38 -10.25
C LEU A 373 -15.43 0.66 -9.97
N TRP A 374 -15.70 0.33 -8.71
CA TRP A 374 -16.99 -0.27 -8.33
C TRP A 374 -18.16 0.71 -8.50
N ALA A 375 -17.92 1.99 -8.26
CA ALA A 375 -18.90 3.05 -8.53
C ALA A 375 -19.08 3.37 -10.02
N GLY A 376 -18.35 2.69 -10.91
CA GLY A 376 -18.41 2.92 -12.36
C GLY A 376 -17.58 4.13 -12.83
N LEU A 377 -16.75 4.71 -11.96
CA LEU A 377 -15.87 5.84 -12.32
C LEU A 377 -14.59 5.29 -12.99
N PRO A 378 -14.35 5.55 -14.29
CA PRO A 378 -13.10 5.18 -14.94
C PRO A 378 -11.91 5.90 -14.28
N MET A 379 -10.73 5.28 -14.35
CA MET A 379 -9.51 5.80 -13.75
C MET A 379 -8.38 5.82 -14.77
N VAL A 380 -7.55 6.87 -14.76
CA VAL A 380 -6.28 6.90 -15.52
C VAL A 380 -5.12 6.64 -14.57
N THR A 381 -4.30 5.65 -14.89
CA THR A 381 -3.11 5.31 -14.11
C THR A 381 -1.84 5.17 -14.95
N LEU A 382 -0.70 5.50 -14.34
CA LEU A 382 0.62 5.37 -14.94
C LEU A 382 1.45 4.39 -14.13
N PRO A 383 1.60 3.13 -14.59
CA PRO A 383 2.36 2.13 -13.87
C PRO A 383 3.86 2.45 -13.89
N LEU A 384 4.49 2.46 -12.71
CA LEU A 384 5.95 2.60 -12.58
C LEU A 384 6.60 1.26 -12.22
N GLU A 385 7.71 1.27 -11.50
CA GLU A 385 8.51 0.06 -11.19
C GLU A 385 8.06 -0.67 -9.92
N LYS A 386 7.68 0.07 -8.86
CA LYS A 386 7.37 -0.52 -7.54
C LYS A 386 5.99 -1.19 -7.54
N MET A 387 5.82 -2.23 -6.72
CA MET A 387 4.51 -2.86 -6.47
C MET A 387 3.40 -1.84 -6.18
N ALA A 388 3.63 -0.94 -5.20
CA ALA A 388 2.68 0.13 -4.85
C ALA A 388 2.36 1.11 -5.99
N ALA A 389 3.14 1.14 -7.07
CA ALA A 389 2.94 1.99 -8.23
C ALA A 389 2.31 1.24 -9.42
N ARG A 390 1.81 0.01 -9.20
CA ARG A 390 1.23 -0.84 -10.25
C ARG A 390 -0.13 -1.45 -9.90
N VAL A 391 -0.60 -1.30 -8.66
CA VAL A 391 -1.87 -1.88 -8.21
C VAL A 391 -3.05 -1.36 -9.00
N ALA A 392 -3.12 -0.04 -9.27
CA ALA A 392 -4.24 0.53 -10.01
C ALA A 392 -4.36 -0.05 -11.43
N GLY A 393 -3.23 -0.32 -12.10
CA GLY A 393 -3.27 -0.94 -13.42
C GLY A 393 -3.79 -2.38 -13.39
N SER A 394 -3.48 -3.16 -12.35
CA SER A 394 -4.06 -4.50 -12.18
C SER A 394 -5.57 -4.45 -11.90
N LEU A 395 -6.01 -3.48 -11.08
CA LEU A 395 -7.43 -3.21 -10.87
C LEU A 395 -8.14 -2.84 -12.19
N CYS A 396 -7.55 -1.96 -12.99
CA CYS A 396 -8.07 -1.56 -14.29
C CYS A 396 -8.18 -2.75 -15.25
N LEU A 397 -7.16 -3.61 -15.34
CA LEU A 397 -7.22 -4.81 -16.20
C LEU A 397 -8.30 -5.79 -15.76
N ALA A 398 -8.52 -5.92 -14.44
CA ALA A 398 -9.55 -6.80 -13.89
C ALA A 398 -10.98 -6.38 -14.27
N THR A 399 -11.22 -5.16 -14.74
CA THR A 399 -12.53 -4.73 -15.22
C THR A 399 -12.84 -5.22 -16.64
N GLY A 400 -11.83 -5.70 -17.38
CA GLY A 400 -11.95 -6.05 -18.80
C GLY A 400 -11.83 -4.86 -19.76
N LEU A 401 -11.75 -3.62 -19.26
CA LEU A 401 -11.59 -2.38 -20.04
C LEU A 401 -10.27 -1.64 -19.72
N GLY A 402 -9.32 -2.34 -19.11
CA GLY A 402 -8.11 -1.74 -18.55
C GLY A 402 -7.15 -1.09 -19.54
N GLU A 403 -7.13 -1.55 -20.80
CA GLU A 403 -6.22 -1.03 -21.82
C GLU A 403 -6.44 0.46 -22.12
N GLU A 404 -7.67 0.95 -21.98
CA GLU A 404 -8.01 2.37 -22.15
C GLU A 404 -7.68 3.24 -20.93
N MET A 405 -7.48 2.59 -19.77
CA MET A 405 -7.25 3.24 -18.48
C MET A 405 -5.76 3.34 -18.11
N ILE A 406 -4.88 2.62 -18.82
CA ILE A 406 -3.46 2.52 -18.50
C ILE A 406 -2.64 3.31 -19.50
N VAL A 407 -1.85 4.25 -19.00
CA VAL A 407 -0.95 5.05 -19.84
C VAL A 407 0.23 4.19 -20.34
N ASN A 408 0.31 4.03 -21.65
CA ASN A 408 1.47 3.42 -22.33
C ASN A 408 2.60 4.46 -22.49
N ARG A 409 3.86 4.02 -22.33
CA ARG A 409 5.06 4.86 -22.49
C ARG A 409 5.80 4.59 -23.79
#